data_AF-Q2RJ65-F1
#
_entry.id   AF-Q2RJ65-F1
#
_cell.length_a   1.000
_cell.length_b   1.000
_cell.length_c   1.000
_cell.angle_alpha   90.00
_cell.angle_beta   90.00
_cell.angle_gamma   90.00
#
_symmetry.space_group_name_H-M   'P 1'
#
loop_
_entity.id
_entity.type
_entity.pdbx_description
1 polymer ?
#
loop_
_entity_poly.entity_id
_entity_poly.type
_entity_poly.pdbx_seq_one_letter_code
_entity_poly.pdbx_strand_id
1 'polypeptide(L)' 'MIIRKAGKKIMAVWQCTQCGYEKEARCKPRKCPECSAKDSFTKKDASNS' A
#
# COMPACT_ATOMS: atom_id res chain seq x y z
N MET A 1 20.89 24.39 12.13
CA MET A 1 20.93 23.69 10.83
C MET A 1 19.74 22.76 10.72
N ILE A 2 19.23 22.61 9.51
CA ILE A 2 17.84 22.32 9.18
C ILE A 2 17.58 20.80 9.28
N ILE A 3 16.60 20.44 10.11
CA ILE A 3 15.85 19.17 10.14
C ILE A 3 15.60 18.61 8.73
N ARG A 4 15.81 17.29 8.50
CA ARG A 4 14.86 16.41 7.79
C ARG A 4 15.29 14.94 7.76
N LYS A 5 14.50 14.15 8.48
CA LYS A 5 14.60 12.70 8.69
C LYS A 5 14.62 11.92 7.36
N ALA A 6 15.58 11.02 7.21
CA ALA A 6 15.63 10.01 6.15
C ALA A 6 14.40 9.09 6.24
N GLY A 7 13.47 9.25 5.29
CA GLY A 7 12.28 8.41 5.16
C GLY A 7 12.65 7.05 4.58
N LYS A 8 12.54 6.00 5.40
CA LYS A 8 12.64 4.59 5.00
C LYS A 8 11.58 4.31 3.92
N LYS A 9 12.00 4.06 2.67
CA LYS A 9 11.11 3.65 1.56
C LYS A 9 10.79 2.16 1.72
N ILE A 10 9.81 1.84 2.55
CA ILE A 10 9.24 0.51 2.61
C ILE A 10 8.09 0.50 1.59
N MET A 11 8.37 -0.04 0.40
CA MET A 11 7.36 -0.22 -0.64
C MET A 11 6.47 -1.39 -0.20
N ALA A 12 5.22 -1.09 0.17
CA ALA A 12 4.25 -2.11 0.53
C ALA A 12 3.36 -2.39 -0.68
N VAL A 13 3.17 -3.66 -1.02
CA VAL A 13 2.15 -4.05 -2.01
C VAL A 13 0.81 -4.10 -1.29
N TRP A 14 -0.19 -3.44 -1.86
CA TRP A 14 -1.55 -3.43 -1.36
C TRP A 14 -2.42 -4.20 -2.34
N GLN A 15 -2.95 -5.33 -1.90
CA GLN A 15 -3.92 -6.13 -2.65
C GLN A 15 -5.33 -5.84 -2.18
N CYS A 16 -6.26 -5.55 -3.08
CA CYS A 16 -7.66 -5.42 -2.75
C CYS A 16 -8.29 -6.80 -2.53
N THR A 17 -8.93 -7.04 -1.39
CA THR A 17 -9.62 -8.30 -1.10
C THR A 17 -10.97 -8.43 -1.80
N GLN A 18 -11.48 -7.37 -2.44
CA GLN A 18 -12.77 -7.38 -3.13
C GLN A 18 -12.63 -7.67 -4.63
N CYS A 19 -11.61 -7.12 -5.29
CA CYS A 19 -11.38 -7.34 -6.72
C CYS A 19 -10.05 -8.02 -7.05
N GLY A 20 -9.16 -8.21 -6.07
CA GLY A 20 -7.82 -8.76 -6.30
C GLY A 20 -6.78 -7.74 -6.78
N TYR A 21 -7.14 -6.45 -6.92
CA TYR A 21 -6.25 -5.41 -7.46
C TYR A 21 -5.00 -5.18 -6.60
N GLU A 22 -3.81 -5.35 -7.18
CA GLU A 22 -2.53 -5.16 -6.50
C GLU A 22 -1.90 -3.82 -6.90
N LYS A 23 -1.50 -3.01 -5.92
CA LYS A 23 -0.75 -1.78 -6.15
C LYS A 23 0.35 -1.56 -5.13
N GLU A 24 1.50 -1.14 -5.63
CA GLU A 24 2.65 -0.81 -4.79
C GLU A 24 2.54 0.63 -4.33
N ALA A 25 2.38 0.84 -3.03
CA ALA A 25 2.26 2.18 -2.48
C ALA A 25 2.80 2.25 -1.05
N ARG A 26 3.34 3.42 -0.69
CA ARG A 26 3.78 3.68 0.68
C ARG A 26 2.63 3.72 1.68
N CYS A 27 1.48 4.23 1.27
CA CYS A 27 0.33 4.46 2.14
C CYS A 27 -0.85 3.59 1.70
N LYS A 28 -1.59 3.05 2.67
CA LYS A 28 -2.83 2.28 2.44
C LYS A 28 -3.81 3.14 1.64
N PRO A 29 -4.24 2.72 0.44
CA PRO A 29 -5.28 3.41 -0.30
C PRO A 29 -6.60 3.29 0.48
N ARG A 30 -7.27 4.43 0.72
CA ARG A 30 -8.60 4.42 1.35
C ARG A 30 -9.70 3.97 0.40
N LYS A 31 -9.48 4.09 -0.93
CA LYS A 31 -10.46 3.79 -1.96
C LYS A 31 -9.83 3.03 -3.12
N CYS A 32 -10.51 1.97 -3.54
CA CYS A 32 -10.18 1.16 -4.71
C CYS A 32 -10.69 1.84 -5.98
N PRO A 33 -9.87 2.08 -7.01
CA PRO A 33 -10.34 2.65 -8.28
C PRO A 33 -11.20 1.68 -9.08
N GLU A 34 -10.87 0.38 -9.05
CA GLU A 34 -11.60 -0.67 -9.80
C GLU A 34 -12.97 -0.98 -9.22
N CYS A 35 -13.02 -1.09 -7.89
CA CYS A 35 -14.15 -1.66 -7.18
C CYS A 35 -14.90 -0.66 -6.30
N SER A 36 -14.40 0.58 -6.20
CA SER A 36 -14.90 1.62 -5.28
C SER A 36 -14.95 1.21 -3.79
N ALA A 37 -14.47 0.02 -3.44
CA ALA A 37 -14.41 -0.47 -2.08
C ALA A 37 -13.50 0.41 -1.21
N LYS A 38 -13.92 0.61 0.03
CA LYS A 38 -13.19 1.39 1.02
C LYS A 38 -12.53 0.44 2.01
N ASP A 39 -11.28 0.73 2.35
CA ASP A 39 -10.49 -0.01 3.34
C ASP A 39 -10.20 -1.50 3.05
N SER A 40 -10.66 -2.05 1.93
CA SER A 40 -10.47 -3.47 1.56
C SER A 40 -9.08 -3.82 1.02
N PHE A 41 -8.08 -2.96 1.20
CA PHE A 41 -6.70 -3.28 0.82
C PHE A 41 -5.97 -4.01 1.95
N THR A 42 -5.49 -5.20 1.67
CA THR A 42 -4.57 -5.96 2.52
C THR A 42 -3.12 -5.74 2.06
N LYS A 43 -2.18 -5.75 3.02
CA LYS A 43 -0.76 -5.56 2.75
C LYS A 43 -0.15 -6.91 2.36
N LYS A 44 0.16 -7.11 1.08
CA LYS A 44 1.04 -8.17 0.62
C LYS A 44 2.48 -7.67 0.75
N ASP A 45 3.06 -7.84 1.92
CA ASP A 45 4.50 -7.71 2.04
C ASP A 45 5.09 -8.98 1.41
N ALA A 46 5.78 -8.85 0.28
CA ALA A 46 6.58 -9.94 -0.25
C ALA A 46 7.72 -10.18 0.75
N SER A 47 7.47 -11.08 1.71
CA SER A 47 8.50 -11.69 2.53
C SER A 47 9.53 -12.32 1.59
N ASN A 48 10.62 -11.58 1.39
CA ASN A 48 11.81 -12.05 0.72
C ASN A 48 12.44 -13.15 1.61
N SER A 49 12.19 -14.42 1.25
CA SER A 49 12.97 -15.56 1.73
C SER A 49 14.20 -15.77 0.87
#